data_AF-B1XTH5-F1
#
_entry.id   AF-B1XTH5-F1
#
_cell.length_a   1.000
_cell.length_b   1.000
_cell.length_c   1.000
_cell.angle_alpha   90.00
_cell.angle_beta   90.00
_cell.angle_gamma   90.00
#
_symmetry.space_group_name_H-M   'P 1'
#
loop_
_entity.id
_entity.type
_entity.pdbx_description
1 polymer ?
#
loop_
_entity_poly.entity_id
_entity_poly.type
_entity_poly.pdbx_seq_one_letter_code
_entity_poly.pdbx_strand_id
1 'polypeptide(L)'
;MKSLRSLLTLVALSASLTALAAFDDCKDPFPRQQIPTTSQAGRDLCFDSFAIYYSPQDKKPIYTIEKLNKNQLSAPHPRRSNQFYEEARLPFSERALLSDYRGSGYDRGHNAPAGDMNNERSMAQSFSLANMMPQAKQNNRGIWAKNVEEPTRAYVKRAAGDVYVFTGSIGNSGSIGRSHVTIPSRLYKLVYDPSKNAAWAYWIENTNEAKMTPPISYKELVQKTGIDFHLPVDSDATTPNTVSAELPKSLGQKPFFGDWYPVFFDAYSSNKLNGIIDNIKAGKVESIQIQYDHNETLAKQIAAQIQSQTQLTTMLMQSSPPESATVTYERNRVTLIVRSK
;
A
#
# COMPACT_ATOMS: atom_id res chain seq x y z
N MET A 1 32.76 -49.75 30.49
CA MET A 1 31.54 -49.36 29.73
C MET A 1 31.22 -47.92 30.08
N LYS A 2 31.57 -46.97 29.20
CA LYS A 2 31.33 -45.52 29.39
C LYS A 2 29.96 -45.18 28.80
N SER A 3 29.03 -44.73 29.64
CA SER A 3 27.69 -44.29 29.23
C SER A 3 27.74 -42.88 28.66
N LEU A 4 27.55 -42.75 27.35
CA LEU A 4 27.42 -41.48 26.65
C LEU A 4 26.03 -40.89 26.95
N ARG A 5 25.96 -39.80 27.71
CA ARG A 5 24.71 -39.02 27.88
C ARG A 5 24.53 -38.16 26.64
N SER A 6 23.54 -38.52 25.82
CA SER A 6 23.11 -37.73 24.66
C SER A 6 22.42 -36.45 25.15
N LEU A 7 23.00 -35.30 24.81
CA LEU A 7 22.43 -33.98 25.07
C LEU A 7 21.46 -33.67 23.93
N LEU A 8 20.15 -33.80 24.17
CA LEU A 8 19.14 -33.30 23.22
C LEU A 8 19.09 -31.77 23.31
N THR A 9 19.73 -31.10 22.35
CA THR A 9 19.55 -29.67 22.09
C THR A 9 18.19 -29.45 21.45
N LEU A 10 17.24 -28.93 22.23
CA LEU A 10 15.96 -28.45 21.75
C LEU A 10 16.19 -27.15 20.97
N VAL A 11 16.28 -27.22 19.65
CA VAL A 11 16.28 -26.03 18.79
C VAL A 11 14.85 -25.51 18.76
N ALA A 12 14.57 -24.48 19.55
CA ALA A 12 13.34 -23.70 19.43
C ALA A 12 13.40 -22.96 18.08
N LEU A 13 12.68 -23.46 17.07
CA LEU A 13 12.35 -22.68 15.88
C LEU A 13 11.47 -21.51 16.33
N SER A 14 12.08 -20.35 16.55
CA SER A 14 11.36 -19.08 16.58
C SER A 14 10.89 -18.79 15.15
N ALA A 15 9.76 -19.38 14.77
CA ALA A 15 9.02 -18.90 13.60
C ALA A 15 8.54 -17.50 13.94
N SER A 16 9.22 -16.47 13.42
CA SER A 16 8.70 -15.12 13.38
C SER A 16 7.43 -15.15 12.54
N LEU A 17 6.28 -15.33 13.19
CA LEU A 17 4.97 -15.10 12.59
C LEU A 17 4.86 -13.60 12.34
N THR A 18 5.45 -13.12 11.24
CA THR A 18 4.97 -11.91 10.57
C THR A 18 3.61 -12.27 9.98
N ALA A 19 2.58 -12.27 10.81
CA ALA A 19 1.20 -12.46 10.38
C ALA A 19 0.81 -11.21 9.57
N LEU A 20 1.03 -11.30 8.27
CA LEU A 20 0.39 -10.42 7.31
C LEU A 20 -1.12 -10.75 7.36
N ALA A 21 -2.00 -9.75 7.42
CA ALA A 21 -3.43 -10.07 7.32
C ALA A 21 -3.68 -10.66 5.94
N ALA A 22 -4.30 -11.83 5.92
CA ALA A 22 -4.78 -12.42 4.69
C ALA A 22 -5.89 -11.51 4.14
N PHE A 23 -6.09 -11.50 2.81
CA PHE A 23 -7.22 -10.78 2.25
C PHE A 23 -8.58 -11.25 2.77
N ASP A 24 -8.66 -12.42 3.40
CA ASP A 24 -9.82 -12.87 4.16
C ASP A 24 -10.33 -11.82 5.17
N ASP A 25 -9.44 -10.99 5.72
CA ASP A 25 -9.77 -9.94 6.67
C ASP A 25 -10.20 -8.61 6.02
N CYS A 26 -10.07 -8.47 4.68
CA CYS A 26 -10.42 -7.25 3.95
C CYS A 26 -10.92 -7.51 2.52
N LYS A 27 -11.96 -8.33 2.36
CA LYS A 27 -12.58 -8.61 1.05
C LYS A 27 -13.49 -7.49 0.52
N ASP A 28 -13.86 -6.54 1.36
CA ASP A 28 -14.75 -5.42 1.04
C ASP A 28 -14.39 -4.55 -0.18
N PRO A 29 -13.12 -4.22 -0.45
CA PRO A 29 -12.74 -3.50 -1.67
C PRO A 29 -12.78 -4.38 -2.92
N PHE A 30 -12.99 -5.69 -2.83
CA PHE A 30 -13.00 -6.58 -3.99
C PHE A 30 -14.42 -6.72 -4.58
N PRO A 31 -14.58 -6.67 -5.91
CA PRO A 31 -15.85 -6.95 -6.58
C PRO A 31 -16.40 -8.32 -6.17
N ARG A 32 -17.65 -8.37 -5.68
CA ARG A 32 -18.28 -9.59 -5.13
C ARG A 32 -17.43 -10.32 -4.08
N GLN A 33 -16.51 -9.61 -3.41
CA GLN A 33 -15.57 -10.21 -2.45
C GLN A 33 -14.69 -11.32 -3.06
N GLN A 34 -14.49 -11.30 -4.39
CA GLN A 34 -13.64 -12.25 -5.11
C GLN A 34 -12.23 -11.67 -5.30
N ILE A 35 -11.25 -12.34 -4.70
CA ILE A 35 -9.83 -11.95 -4.78
C ILE A 35 -9.26 -12.40 -6.14
N PRO A 36 -8.52 -11.54 -6.87
CA PRO A 36 -7.85 -11.92 -8.10
C PRO A 36 -6.95 -13.14 -7.96
N THR A 37 -6.95 -14.01 -8.96
CA THR A 37 -6.10 -15.21 -9.01
C THR A 37 -4.92 -14.98 -9.95
N THR A 38 -3.73 -15.39 -9.52
CA THR A 38 -2.50 -15.30 -10.32
C THR A 38 -1.51 -16.37 -9.87
N SER A 39 -0.57 -16.75 -10.74
CA SER A 39 0.54 -17.65 -10.40
C SER A 39 1.68 -16.94 -9.65
N GLN A 40 1.63 -15.61 -9.56
CA GLN A 40 2.64 -14.82 -8.84
C GLN A 40 2.49 -15.01 -7.33
N ALA A 41 3.58 -15.39 -6.65
CA ALA A 41 3.62 -15.46 -5.20
C ALA A 41 3.72 -14.05 -4.61
N GLY A 42 2.85 -13.73 -3.65
CA GLY A 42 2.77 -12.41 -3.05
C GLY A 42 2.50 -12.42 -1.55
N ARG A 43 2.25 -11.23 -1.03
CA ARG A 43 1.86 -10.94 0.36
C ARG A 43 0.58 -10.11 0.33
N ASP A 44 -0.40 -10.52 1.11
CA ASP A 44 -1.65 -9.79 1.29
C ASP A 44 -1.42 -8.66 2.30
N LEU A 45 -1.81 -7.44 1.94
CA LEU A 45 -1.71 -6.27 2.80
C LEU A 45 -3.02 -5.48 2.74
N CYS A 46 -3.81 -5.56 3.80
CA CYS A 46 -5.00 -4.74 3.99
C CYS A 46 -4.63 -3.31 4.43
N PHE A 47 -5.39 -2.31 4.00
CA PHE A 47 -5.35 -0.94 4.51
C PHE A 47 -6.79 -0.41 4.58
N ASP A 48 -7.00 0.75 5.20
CA ASP A 48 -8.35 1.21 5.53
C ASP A 48 -9.21 1.46 4.29
N SER A 49 -8.60 1.95 3.21
CA SER A 49 -9.27 2.38 1.98
C SER A 49 -8.85 1.59 0.73
N PHE A 50 -7.85 0.71 0.85
CA PHE A 50 -7.31 -0.06 -0.27
C PHE A 50 -6.66 -1.36 0.23
N ALA A 51 -6.38 -2.29 -0.69
CA ALA A 51 -5.61 -3.49 -0.38
C ALA A 51 -4.50 -3.69 -1.43
N ILE A 52 -3.42 -4.37 -1.05
CA ILE A 52 -2.25 -4.60 -1.91
C ILE A 52 -1.91 -6.08 -1.91
N TYR A 53 -1.73 -6.65 -3.10
CA TYR A 53 -1.04 -7.92 -3.29
C TYR A 53 0.39 -7.61 -3.71
N TYR A 54 1.34 -7.81 -2.79
CA TYR A 54 2.69 -7.31 -2.90
C TYR A 54 3.67 -8.40 -3.34
N SER A 55 4.58 -8.10 -4.28
CA SER A 55 5.65 -9.03 -4.70
C SER A 55 6.86 -8.88 -3.77
N PRO A 56 7.20 -9.87 -2.91
CA PRO A 56 8.42 -9.84 -2.11
C PRO A 56 9.69 -9.92 -2.96
N GLN A 57 9.57 -10.46 -4.17
CA GLN A 57 10.66 -10.57 -5.14
C GLN A 57 10.95 -9.22 -5.82
N ASP A 58 9.92 -8.54 -6.31
CA ASP A 58 10.07 -7.28 -7.06
C ASP A 58 10.04 -6.03 -6.18
N LYS A 59 9.62 -6.21 -4.92
CA LYS A 59 9.50 -5.17 -3.90
C LYS A 59 8.55 -4.03 -4.27
N LYS A 60 7.51 -4.36 -5.05
CA LYS A 60 6.43 -3.48 -5.49
C LYS A 60 5.10 -4.25 -5.53
N PRO A 61 3.94 -3.57 -5.62
CA PRO A 61 2.68 -4.22 -5.89
C PRO A 61 2.70 -5.08 -7.17
N ILE A 62 2.07 -6.26 -7.08
CA ILE A 62 1.56 -7.00 -8.24
C ILE A 62 0.29 -6.29 -8.71
N TYR A 63 -0.63 -6.05 -7.76
CA TYR A 63 -1.77 -5.18 -7.91
C TYR A 63 -2.14 -4.54 -6.56
N THR A 64 -2.89 -3.44 -6.66
CA THR A 64 -3.62 -2.79 -5.58
C THR A 64 -5.08 -2.69 -5.98
N ILE A 65 -5.99 -2.61 -5.02
CA ILE A 65 -7.43 -2.47 -5.26
C ILE A 65 -8.01 -1.36 -4.39
N GLU A 66 -8.77 -0.48 -5.01
CA GLU A 66 -9.55 0.58 -4.39
C GLU A 66 -11.03 0.41 -4.77
N LYS A 67 -11.92 0.59 -3.78
CA LYS A 67 -13.36 0.73 -4.00
C LYS A 67 -13.73 2.19 -3.77
N LEU A 68 -14.02 2.90 -4.86
CA LEU A 68 -14.23 4.34 -4.87
C LEU A 68 -15.68 4.68 -5.22
N ASN A 69 -16.22 5.74 -4.63
CA ASN A 69 -17.50 6.32 -5.05
C ASN A 69 -17.50 7.84 -4.92
N LYS A 70 -18.55 8.46 -5.46
CA LYS A 70 -18.75 9.91 -5.44
C LYS A 70 -18.64 10.49 -4.03
N ASN A 71 -19.24 9.85 -3.03
CA ASN A 71 -19.26 10.39 -1.66
C ASN A 71 -17.86 10.44 -1.06
N GLN A 72 -17.05 9.38 -1.24
CA GLN A 72 -15.67 9.35 -0.78
C GLN A 72 -14.82 10.44 -1.45
N LEU A 73 -14.91 10.58 -2.78
CA LEU A 73 -14.12 11.56 -3.55
C LEU A 73 -14.63 13.00 -3.48
N SER A 74 -15.79 13.24 -2.86
CA SER A 74 -16.34 14.57 -2.60
C SER A 74 -16.21 15.00 -1.14
N ALA A 75 -15.82 14.10 -0.24
CA ALA A 75 -15.55 14.44 1.15
C ALA A 75 -14.37 15.42 1.29
N PRO A 76 -14.27 16.18 2.39
CA PRO A 76 -13.09 16.99 2.69
C PRO A 76 -11.84 16.11 2.64
N HIS A 77 -10.87 16.51 1.81
CA HIS A 77 -9.63 15.74 1.67
C HIS A 77 -8.66 16.12 2.78
N PRO A 78 -8.08 15.16 3.50
CA PRO A 78 -7.06 15.44 4.50
C PRO A 78 -5.84 16.07 3.83
N ARG A 79 -5.07 16.84 4.62
CA ARG A 79 -3.82 17.41 4.12
C ARG A 79 -2.88 16.28 3.71
N ARG A 80 -2.35 16.35 2.48
CA ARG A 80 -1.37 15.41 1.97
C ARG A 80 -0.15 15.38 2.91
N SER A 81 0.15 14.21 3.45
CA SER A 81 1.21 14.05 4.44
C SER A 81 2.60 14.16 3.81
N ASN A 82 2.80 13.55 2.63
CA ASN A 82 4.11 13.36 1.97
C ASN A 82 5.12 12.54 2.81
N GLN A 83 4.62 11.73 3.74
CA GLN A 83 5.43 11.04 4.74
C GLN A 83 5.59 9.57 4.37
N PHE A 84 6.54 9.27 3.48
CA PHE A 84 6.87 7.90 3.10
C PHE A 84 7.53 7.14 4.25
N TYR A 85 7.19 5.86 4.38
CA TYR A 85 7.72 4.97 5.40
C TYR A 85 7.89 3.55 4.87
N GLU A 86 8.79 2.79 5.49
CA GLU A 86 9.08 1.41 5.11
C GLU A 86 8.07 0.46 5.76
N GLU A 87 7.50 -0.46 4.99
CA GLU A 87 6.43 -1.34 5.47
C GLU A 87 6.94 -2.38 6.47
N ALA A 88 6.70 -2.18 7.77
CA ALA A 88 7.20 -3.06 8.84
C ALA A 88 6.52 -4.40 8.95
N ARG A 89 5.37 -4.58 8.30
CA ARG A 89 4.69 -5.89 8.24
C ARG A 89 5.41 -6.89 7.34
N LEU A 90 6.19 -6.39 6.40
CA LEU A 90 7.00 -7.21 5.51
C LEU A 90 8.37 -7.49 6.15
N PRO A 91 8.91 -8.71 6.00
CA PRO A 91 10.30 -8.98 6.36
C PRO A 91 11.27 -7.99 5.70
N PHE A 92 12.36 -7.66 6.37
CA PHE A 92 13.32 -6.67 5.86
C PHE A 92 13.88 -7.05 4.48
N SER A 93 14.11 -8.34 4.22
CA SER A 93 14.58 -8.85 2.93
C SER A 93 13.56 -8.71 1.79
N GLU A 94 12.27 -8.61 2.12
CA GLU A 94 11.16 -8.61 1.17
C GLU A 94 10.63 -7.22 0.85
N ARG A 95 11.03 -6.16 1.58
CA ARG A 95 10.48 -4.81 1.42
C ARG A 95 11.42 -3.85 0.70
N ALA A 96 10.83 -2.82 0.08
CA ALA A 96 11.56 -1.65 -0.38
C ALA A 96 11.93 -0.74 0.79
N LEU A 97 13.09 -0.09 0.69
CA LEU A 97 13.60 0.87 1.67
C LEU A 97 13.59 2.29 1.10
N LEU A 98 13.55 3.29 1.97
CA LEU A 98 13.62 4.70 1.53
C LEU A 98 14.95 5.00 0.83
N SER A 99 16.01 4.29 1.21
CA SER A 99 17.33 4.36 0.59
C SER A 99 17.37 3.85 -0.85
N ASP A 100 16.46 2.94 -1.26
CA ASP A 100 16.45 2.37 -2.61
C ASP A 100 15.97 3.38 -3.67
N TYR A 101 14.98 4.20 -3.31
CA TYR A 101 14.42 5.23 -4.19
C TYR A 101 15.32 6.46 -4.33
N ARG A 102 16.17 6.69 -3.34
CA ARG A 102 17.01 7.88 -3.29
C ARG A 102 18.02 7.89 -4.44
N GLY A 103 18.05 9.00 -5.19
CA GLY A 103 19.04 9.19 -6.25
C GLY A 103 18.90 8.22 -7.43
N SER A 104 17.87 7.37 -7.42
CA SER A 104 17.63 6.35 -8.44
C SER A 104 17.24 6.92 -9.81
N GLY A 105 16.82 8.18 -9.86
CA GLY A 105 16.22 8.79 -11.05
C GLY A 105 14.71 8.56 -11.17
N TYR A 106 14.12 7.70 -10.33
CA TYR A 106 12.69 7.38 -10.33
C TYR A 106 11.95 8.05 -9.18
N ASP A 107 10.68 8.36 -9.41
CA ASP A 107 9.76 8.75 -8.34
C ASP A 107 9.22 7.52 -7.61
N ARG A 108 8.72 7.75 -6.39
CA ARG A 108 7.87 6.81 -5.64
C ARG A 108 6.44 6.93 -6.17
N GLY A 109 6.16 6.20 -7.25
CA GLY A 109 4.86 6.19 -7.92
C GLY A 109 3.83 5.45 -7.08
N HIS A 110 2.74 6.12 -6.71
CA HIS A 110 1.65 5.50 -5.95
C HIS A 110 0.86 4.55 -6.85
N ASN A 111 0.44 3.40 -6.32
CA ASN A 111 -0.54 2.54 -6.98
C ASN A 111 -1.96 2.93 -6.55
N ALA A 112 -2.23 2.96 -5.23
CA ALA A 112 -3.39 3.62 -4.63
C ALA A 112 -3.04 5.11 -4.36
N PRO A 113 -3.59 6.08 -5.10
CA PRO A 113 -3.18 7.48 -5.02
C PRO A 113 -3.56 8.13 -3.70
N ALA A 114 -2.65 8.95 -3.14
CA ALA A 114 -2.97 9.76 -1.95
C ALA A 114 -4.20 10.67 -2.17
N GLY A 115 -4.44 11.11 -3.41
CA GLY A 115 -5.60 11.93 -3.77
C GLY A 115 -6.96 11.22 -3.68
N ASP A 116 -6.97 9.90 -3.48
CA ASP A 116 -8.19 9.09 -3.40
C ASP A 116 -8.55 8.80 -1.92
N MET A 117 -7.67 9.18 -0.97
CA MET A 117 -7.83 8.95 0.46
C MET A 117 -8.69 10.04 1.12
N ASN A 118 -9.69 9.62 1.92
CA ASN A 118 -10.71 10.52 2.48
C ASN A 118 -10.56 10.78 4.00
N ASN A 119 -9.55 10.22 4.66
CA ASN A 119 -9.27 10.44 6.08
C ASN A 119 -7.76 10.40 6.36
N GLU A 120 -7.31 10.99 7.46
CA GLU A 120 -5.88 11.14 7.78
C GLU A 120 -5.13 9.80 7.86
N ARG A 121 -5.79 8.74 8.36
CA ARG A 121 -5.17 7.42 8.51
C ARG A 121 -4.92 6.77 7.15
N SER A 122 -5.94 6.70 6.29
CA SER A 122 -5.79 6.20 4.92
C SER A 122 -4.81 7.05 4.09
N MET A 123 -4.82 8.37 4.27
CA MET A 123 -3.87 9.30 3.67
C MET A 123 -2.44 9.03 4.11
N ALA A 124 -2.21 8.65 5.38
CA ALA A 124 -0.89 8.27 5.85
C ALA A 124 -0.48 6.90 5.28
N GLN A 125 -1.39 5.91 5.33
CA GLN A 125 -1.19 4.56 4.81
C GLN A 125 -0.81 4.52 3.33
N SER A 126 -1.36 5.43 2.50
CA SER A 126 -1.04 5.49 1.07
C SER A 126 0.45 5.79 0.78
N PHE A 127 1.21 6.29 1.76
CA PHE A 127 2.64 6.55 1.65
C PHE A 127 3.55 5.38 2.07
N SER A 128 2.98 4.22 2.44
CA SER A 128 3.76 2.99 2.62
C SER A 128 4.54 2.67 1.36
N LEU A 129 5.83 2.32 1.47
CA LEU A 129 6.60 1.85 0.32
C LEU A 129 6.06 0.56 -0.30
N ALA A 130 5.22 -0.21 0.43
CA ALA A 130 4.50 -1.33 -0.16
C ALA A 130 3.50 -0.90 -1.24
N ASN A 131 3.05 0.37 -1.25
CA ASN A 131 2.19 0.98 -2.26
C ASN A 131 2.97 1.63 -3.43
N MET A 132 4.29 1.55 -3.41
CA MET A 132 5.14 2.26 -4.37
C MET A 132 5.70 1.36 -5.45
N MET A 133 5.97 1.97 -6.61
CA MET A 133 6.80 1.41 -7.67
C MET A 133 7.76 2.47 -8.21
N PRO A 134 8.95 2.10 -8.72
CA PRO A 134 9.83 3.03 -9.42
C PRO A 134 9.13 3.55 -10.68
N GLN A 135 8.72 4.82 -10.68
CA GLN A 135 7.98 5.42 -11.79
C GLN A 135 8.78 6.56 -12.44
N ALA A 136 8.85 6.58 -13.76
CA ALA A 136 9.52 7.65 -14.49
C ALA A 136 8.87 9.01 -14.14
N LYS A 137 9.69 10.05 -13.91
CA LYS A 137 9.22 11.31 -13.32
C LYS A 137 8.16 12.02 -14.17
N GLN A 138 8.37 12.09 -15.48
CA GLN A 138 7.39 12.70 -16.40
C GLN A 138 6.15 11.82 -16.57
N ASN A 139 6.31 10.51 -16.40
CA ASN A 139 5.16 9.60 -16.35
C ASN A 139 4.28 9.91 -15.13
N ASN A 140 4.86 9.80 -13.93
CA ASN A 140 4.18 9.99 -12.65
C ASN A 140 3.48 11.35 -12.55
N ARG A 141 4.23 12.43 -12.79
CA ARG A 141 3.75 13.82 -12.59
C ARG A 141 2.96 14.36 -13.77
N GLY A 142 3.10 13.72 -14.93
CA GLY A 142 2.47 14.12 -16.18
C GLY A 142 1.34 13.18 -16.55
N ILE A 143 1.59 12.31 -17.51
CA ILE A 143 0.56 11.49 -18.17
C ILE A 143 -0.23 10.61 -17.18
N TRP A 144 0.42 10.03 -16.17
CA TRP A 144 -0.27 9.18 -15.20
C TRP A 144 -1.21 10.01 -14.33
N ALA A 145 -0.72 11.06 -13.67
CA ALA A 145 -1.56 11.93 -12.85
C ALA A 145 -2.70 12.58 -13.66
N LYS A 146 -2.37 13.20 -14.81
CA LYS A 146 -3.29 14.08 -15.56
C LYS A 146 -4.21 13.34 -16.53
N ASN A 147 -3.78 12.19 -17.06
CA ASN A 147 -4.52 11.48 -18.10
C ASN A 147 -5.01 10.10 -17.68
N VAL A 148 -4.59 9.59 -16.51
CA VAL A 148 -5.08 8.32 -15.95
C VAL A 148 -5.81 8.55 -14.63
N GLU A 149 -5.15 9.11 -13.61
CA GLU A 149 -5.75 9.26 -12.27
C GLU A 149 -6.86 10.31 -12.22
N GLU A 150 -6.62 11.51 -12.76
CA GLU A 150 -7.63 12.58 -12.80
C GLU A 150 -8.89 12.18 -13.57
N PRO A 151 -8.81 11.61 -14.80
CA PRO A 151 -9.99 11.12 -15.50
C PRO A 151 -10.71 9.98 -14.79
N THR A 152 -9.96 9.07 -14.12
CA THR A 152 -10.56 8.01 -13.30
C THR A 152 -11.39 8.62 -12.17
N ARG A 153 -10.83 9.55 -11.38
CA ARG A 153 -11.57 10.25 -10.32
C ARG A 153 -12.78 11.01 -10.88
N ALA A 154 -12.63 11.67 -12.03
CA ALA A 154 -13.73 12.39 -12.67
C ALA A 154 -14.86 11.45 -13.08
N TYR A 155 -14.54 10.26 -13.59
CA TYR A 155 -15.52 9.21 -13.87
C TYR A 155 -16.27 8.78 -12.62
N VAL A 156 -15.54 8.42 -11.56
CA VAL A 156 -16.13 7.96 -10.28
C VAL A 156 -17.08 8.98 -9.69
N LYS A 157 -16.75 10.28 -9.76
CA LYS A 157 -17.63 11.37 -9.28
C LYS A 157 -18.98 11.47 -10.02
N ARG A 158 -19.10 10.86 -11.20
CA ARG A 158 -20.33 10.82 -12.01
C ARG A 158 -20.98 9.43 -12.04
N ALA A 159 -20.32 8.40 -11.51
CA ALA A 159 -20.86 7.05 -11.48
C ALA A 159 -22.07 6.95 -10.54
N ALA A 160 -22.98 6.02 -10.83
CA ALA A 160 -24.20 5.82 -10.04
C ALA A 160 -23.92 5.10 -8.71
N GLY A 161 -22.86 4.29 -8.65
CA GLY A 161 -22.49 3.50 -7.48
C GLY A 161 -20.98 3.40 -7.29
N ASP A 162 -20.56 2.33 -6.61
CA ASP A 162 -19.15 2.03 -6.39
C ASP A 162 -18.46 1.64 -7.69
N VAL A 163 -17.24 2.14 -7.87
CA VAL A 163 -16.33 1.80 -8.96
C VAL A 163 -15.10 1.15 -8.35
N TYR A 164 -14.69 0.03 -8.93
CA TYR A 164 -13.56 -0.75 -8.45
C TYR A 164 -12.35 -0.46 -9.35
N VAL A 165 -11.23 -0.09 -8.75
CA VAL A 165 -10.03 0.32 -9.47
C VAL A 165 -8.87 -0.58 -9.05
N PHE A 166 -8.33 -1.36 -9.99
CA PHE A 166 -7.08 -2.08 -9.78
C PHE A 166 -5.93 -1.33 -10.43
N THR A 167 -4.87 -1.07 -9.68
CA THR A 167 -3.63 -0.48 -10.22
C THR A 167 -2.46 -1.42 -9.99
N GLY A 168 -1.63 -1.62 -11.01
CA GLY A 168 -0.42 -2.41 -10.88
C GLY A 168 0.56 -2.16 -12.02
N SER A 169 1.61 -2.98 -12.08
CA SER A 169 2.68 -2.81 -13.05
C SER A 169 3.35 -4.13 -13.40
N ILE A 170 3.85 -4.23 -14.63
CA ILE A 170 4.48 -5.44 -15.15
C ILE A 170 5.81 -5.16 -15.85
N GLY A 171 6.52 -6.24 -16.16
CA GLY A 171 7.81 -6.21 -16.83
C GLY A 171 8.96 -5.79 -15.92
N ASN A 172 10.16 -5.84 -16.47
CA ASN A 172 11.40 -5.54 -15.76
C ASN A 172 12.31 -4.72 -16.69
N SER A 173 12.66 -3.52 -16.24
CA SER A 173 13.57 -2.60 -16.91
C SER A 173 14.80 -2.31 -16.04
N GLY A 174 15.22 -3.31 -15.25
CA GLY A 174 16.27 -3.20 -14.25
C GLY A 174 15.70 -3.01 -12.84
N SER A 175 16.55 -2.57 -11.92
CA SER A 175 16.21 -2.38 -10.51
C SER A 175 16.88 -1.14 -9.93
N ILE A 176 16.31 -0.60 -8.85
CA ILE A 176 16.90 0.49 -8.07
C ILE A 176 17.33 0.01 -6.68
N GLY A 177 18.31 0.70 -6.11
CA GLY A 177 18.73 0.49 -4.72
C GLY A 177 19.47 -0.82 -4.46
N ARG A 178 19.89 -1.01 -3.20
CA ARG A 178 20.58 -2.25 -2.76
C ARG A 178 19.61 -3.40 -2.57
N SER A 179 18.34 -3.08 -2.32
CA SER A 179 17.29 -4.08 -2.21
C SER A 179 16.85 -4.61 -3.58
N HIS A 180 17.32 -4.05 -4.71
CA HIS A 180 16.88 -4.44 -6.05
C HIS A 180 15.37 -4.31 -6.27
N VAL A 181 14.80 -3.13 -5.95
CA VAL A 181 13.39 -2.85 -6.25
C VAL A 181 13.22 -2.79 -7.77
N THR A 182 12.38 -3.68 -8.33
CA THR A 182 12.22 -3.83 -9.79
C THR A 182 11.58 -2.57 -10.39
N ILE A 183 12.18 -2.05 -11.47
CA ILE A 183 11.59 -1.00 -12.30
C ILE A 183 10.63 -1.68 -13.28
N PRO A 184 9.31 -1.45 -13.20
CA PRO A 184 8.38 -2.01 -14.19
C PRO A 184 8.57 -1.33 -15.54
N SER A 185 8.35 -2.06 -16.63
CA SER A 185 8.37 -1.47 -17.97
C SER A 185 7.03 -0.83 -18.35
N ARG A 186 5.92 -1.29 -17.73
CA ARG A 186 4.56 -0.80 -18.00
C ARG A 186 3.70 -0.75 -16.75
N LEU A 187 2.75 0.18 -16.77
CA LEU A 187 1.78 0.45 -15.71
C LEU A 187 0.37 0.20 -16.25
N TYR A 188 -0.52 -0.31 -15.42
CA TYR A 188 -1.92 -0.47 -15.77
C TYR A 188 -2.85 0.05 -14.68
N LYS A 189 -4.02 0.55 -15.10
CA LYS A 189 -5.13 0.89 -14.21
C LYS A 189 -6.43 0.36 -14.80
N LEU A 190 -6.95 -0.71 -14.23
CA LEU A 190 -8.23 -1.32 -14.56
C LEU A 190 -9.34 -0.61 -13.80
N VAL A 191 -10.36 -0.15 -14.50
CA VAL A 191 -11.55 0.47 -13.92
C VAL A 191 -12.75 -0.42 -14.23
N TYR A 192 -13.51 -0.79 -13.21
CA TYR A 192 -14.73 -1.58 -13.32
C TYR A 192 -15.91 -0.83 -12.70
N ASP A 193 -16.95 -0.58 -13.51
CA ASP A 193 -18.24 -0.03 -13.09
C ASP A 193 -19.31 -1.12 -13.18
N PRO A 194 -19.71 -1.73 -12.04
CA PRO A 194 -20.77 -2.73 -12.01
C PRO A 194 -22.11 -2.21 -12.50
N SER A 195 -22.42 -0.92 -12.31
CA SER A 195 -23.70 -0.32 -12.72
C SER A 195 -23.89 -0.26 -14.23
N LYS A 196 -22.81 -0.46 -14.99
CA LYS A 196 -22.80 -0.52 -16.45
C LYS A 196 -22.28 -1.86 -16.98
N ASN A 197 -21.99 -2.80 -16.08
CA ASN A 197 -21.23 -4.01 -16.34
C ASN A 197 -20.02 -3.80 -17.29
N ALA A 198 -19.25 -2.73 -17.06
CA ALA A 198 -18.22 -2.29 -17.98
C ALA A 198 -16.85 -2.24 -17.30
N ALA A 199 -15.81 -2.73 -18.00
CA ALA A 199 -14.43 -2.65 -17.55
C ALA A 199 -13.49 -2.25 -18.69
N TRP A 200 -12.52 -1.39 -18.38
CA TRP A 200 -11.45 -0.99 -19.31
C TRP A 200 -10.16 -0.74 -18.53
N ALA A 201 -9.02 -0.84 -19.21
CA ALA A 201 -7.73 -0.62 -18.57
C ALA A 201 -6.86 0.38 -19.33
N TYR A 202 -6.33 1.35 -18.61
CA TYR A 202 -5.19 2.13 -19.08
C TYR A 202 -3.95 1.23 -19.14
N TRP A 203 -3.13 1.38 -20.18
CA TRP A 203 -1.92 0.60 -20.39
C TRP A 203 -0.80 1.50 -20.91
N ILE A 204 0.08 1.93 -20.00
CA ILE A 204 1.03 3.03 -20.25
C ILE A 204 2.46 2.55 -20.01
N GLU A 205 3.39 2.94 -20.88
CA GLU A 205 4.83 2.67 -20.70
C GLU A 205 5.40 3.47 -19.53
N ASN A 206 6.33 2.87 -18.77
CA ASN A 206 6.99 3.55 -17.67
C ASN A 206 8.24 4.32 -18.13
N THR A 207 8.04 5.28 -19.03
CA THR A 207 9.12 6.13 -19.61
C THR A 207 8.75 7.60 -19.49
N ASN A 208 9.73 8.50 -19.61
CA ASN A 208 9.43 9.94 -19.59
C ASN A 208 8.75 10.40 -20.88
N GLU A 209 8.89 9.61 -21.95
CA GLU A 209 8.37 9.86 -23.29
C GLU A 209 7.02 9.19 -23.54
N ALA A 210 6.46 8.52 -22.52
CA ALA A 210 5.22 7.78 -22.59
C ALA A 210 4.09 8.63 -23.17
N LYS A 211 3.31 8.03 -24.07
CA LYS A 211 2.14 8.65 -24.72
C LYS A 211 0.87 7.91 -24.35
N MET A 212 -0.24 8.63 -24.38
CA MET A 212 -1.54 8.00 -24.15
C MET A 212 -1.87 7.10 -25.34
N THR A 213 -2.40 5.94 -25.02
CA THR A 213 -3.06 5.02 -25.96
C THR A 213 -4.52 4.88 -25.55
N PRO A 214 -5.41 4.47 -26.48
CA PRO A 214 -6.75 4.04 -26.10
C PRO A 214 -6.70 2.95 -25.02
N PRO A 215 -7.63 2.95 -24.05
CA PRO A 215 -7.72 1.87 -23.08
C PRO A 215 -7.88 0.50 -23.76
N ILE A 216 -7.25 -0.53 -23.18
CA ILE A 216 -7.38 -1.91 -23.60
C ILE A 216 -8.59 -2.58 -22.93
N SER A 217 -9.07 -3.68 -23.51
CA SER A 217 -10.16 -4.46 -22.94
C SER A 217 -9.72 -5.21 -21.68
N TYR A 218 -10.69 -5.61 -20.85
CA TYR A 218 -10.44 -6.47 -19.70
C TYR A 218 -9.76 -7.80 -20.10
N LYS A 219 -10.24 -8.44 -21.17
CA LYS A 219 -9.67 -9.69 -21.70
C LYS A 219 -8.20 -9.51 -22.08
N GLU A 220 -7.87 -8.42 -22.77
CA GLU A 220 -6.50 -8.12 -23.15
C GLU A 220 -5.62 -7.87 -21.91
N LEU A 221 -6.13 -7.17 -20.89
CA LEU A 221 -5.40 -6.98 -19.64
C LEU A 221 -5.11 -8.32 -18.94
N VAL A 222 -6.09 -9.21 -18.82
CA VAL A 222 -5.91 -10.54 -18.21
C VAL A 222 -4.83 -11.32 -18.95
N GLN A 223 -4.85 -11.30 -20.29
CA GLN A 223 -3.82 -11.95 -21.12
C GLN A 223 -2.42 -11.36 -20.90
N LYS A 224 -2.30 -10.03 -20.80
CA LYS A 224 -1.00 -9.37 -20.61
C LYS A 224 -0.44 -9.51 -19.20
N THR A 225 -1.30 -9.62 -18.18
CA THR A 225 -0.89 -9.65 -16.77
C THR A 225 -0.83 -11.05 -16.19
N GLY A 226 -1.57 -12.01 -16.74
CA GLY A 226 -1.76 -13.34 -16.15
C GLY A 226 -2.52 -13.28 -14.81
N ILE A 227 -3.33 -12.23 -14.60
CA ILE A 227 -4.14 -12.05 -13.40
C ILE A 227 -5.61 -12.14 -13.81
N ASP A 228 -6.34 -13.09 -13.24
CA ASP A 228 -7.79 -13.14 -13.34
C ASP A 228 -8.39 -12.30 -12.20
N PHE A 229 -8.92 -11.12 -12.54
CA PHE A 229 -9.55 -10.22 -11.57
C PHE A 229 -10.99 -10.60 -11.19
N HIS A 230 -11.52 -11.70 -11.72
CA HIS A 230 -12.88 -12.20 -11.47
C HIS A 230 -13.97 -11.15 -11.75
N LEU A 231 -13.86 -10.38 -12.83
CA LEU A 231 -14.90 -9.41 -13.20
C LEU A 231 -15.99 -10.08 -14.04
N PRO A 232 -17.28 -9.83 -13.76
CA PRO A 232 -18.41 -10.48 -14.44
C PRO A 232 -18.76 -9.77 -15.75
N VAL A 233 -17.75 -9.30 -16.50
CA VAL A 233 -17.96 -8.52 -17.72
C VAL A 233 -17.94 -9.44 -18.94
N ASP A 234 -18.85 -9.19 -19.88
CA ASP A 234 -18.81 -9.85 -21.17
C ASP A 234 -17.52 -9.42 -21.88
N SER A 235 -16.68 -10.38 -22.25
CA SER A 235 -15.25 -10.18 -22.56
C SER A 235 -14.94 -9.27 -23.76
N ASP A 236 -15.97 -8.83 -24.50
CA ASP A 236 -15.86 -8.08 -25.76
C ASP A 236 -16.49 -6.67 -25.70
N ALA A 237 -17.11 -6.26 -24.59
CA ALA A 237 -17.77 -4.95 -24.50
C ALA A 237 -16.77 -3.81 -24.22
N THR A 238 -16.45 -3.03 -25.26
CA THR A 238 -15.66 -1.77 -25.15
C THR A 238 -16.51 -0.51 -24.99
N THR A 239 -17.82 -0.63 -24.75
CA THR A 239 -18.74 0.50 -24.59
C THR A 239 -19.86 0.20 -23.60
N PRO A 240 -20.38 1.21 -22.87
CA PRO A 240 -21.37 0.99 -21.83
C PRO A 240 -22.75 0.77 -22.44
N ASN A 241 -23.27 -0.45 -22.29
CA ASN A 241 -24.71 -0.71 -22.40
C ASN A 241 -25.37 -0.49 -21.04
N THR A 242 -26.43 0.31 -21.05
CA THR A 242 -27.24 0.64 -19.88
C THR A 242 -28.03 -0.58 -19.44
N VAL A 243 -27.66 -1.19 -18.32
CA VAL A 243 -28.54 -2.12 -17.60
C VAL A 243 -28.59 -1.68 -16.14
N SER A 244 -29.79 -1.33 -15.69
CA SER A 244 -30.10 -0.90 -14.33
C SER A 244 -29.85 -2.02 -13.32
N ALA A 245 -28.88 -1.82 -12.43
CA ALA A 245 -28.70 -2.62 -11.21
C ALA A 245 -29.04 -1.75 -9.99
N GLU A 246 -29.85 -2.29 -9.08
CA GLU A 246 -30.24 -1.65 -7.82
C GLU A 246 -29.04 -1.36 -6.92
N LEU A 247 -29.02 -0.16 -6.31
CA LEU A 247 -28.01 0.24 -5.33
C LEU A 247 -28.20 -0.50 -3.99
N PRO A 248 -27.15 -1.07 -3.41
CA PRO A 248 -27.15 -1.41 -1.98
C PRO A 248 -27.16 -0.12 -1.14
N LYS A 249 -27.98 -0.11 -0.10
CA LYS A 249 -28.09 0.97 0.88
C LYS A 249 -26.77 1.17 1.63
N SER A 250 -26.49 2.43 1.95
CA SER A 250 -25.30 2.89 2.67
C SER A 250 -25.14 2.17 4.01
N LEU A 251 -24.01 1.48 4.18
CA LEU A 251 -23.57 1.02 5.49
C LEU A 251 -22.96 2.20 6.24
N GLY A 252 -23.29 2.30 7.54
CA GLY A 252 -22.76 3.28 8.47
C GLY A 252 -21.23 3.22 8.59
N GLN A 253 -20.66 4.11 9.42
CA GLN A 253 -19.21 4.24 9.61
C GLN A 253 -18.54 2.86 9.72
N LYS A 254 -17.77 2.51 8.69
CA LYS A 254 -17.06 1.24 8.59
C LYS A 254 -16.03 1.13 9.71
N PRO A 255 -15.84 -0.07 10.29
CA PRO A 255 -14.66 -0.34 11.09
C PRO A 255 -13.41 -0.01 10.26
N PHE A 256 -12.37 0.53 10.89
CA PHE A 256 -11.08 0.70 10.23
C PHE A 256 -10.54 -0.69 9.85
N PHE A 257 -10.41 -0.98 8.56
CA PHE A 257 -9.90 -2.25 8.07
C PHE A 257 -8.38 -2.21 7.99
N GLY A 258 -7.72 -3.06 8.76
CA GLY A 258 -6.26 -3.12 8.83
C GLY A 258 -5.80 -2.88 10.26
N ASP A 259 -5.13 -3.86 10.81
CA ASP A 259 -4.60 -3.80 12.17
C ASP A 259 -3.32 -2.96 12.22
N TRP A 260 -3.22 -1.85 11.48
CA TRP A 260 -2.01 -1.04 11.50
C TRP A 260 -2.17 0.37 10.96
N TYR A 261 -1.32 1.26 11.45
CA TYR A 261 -1.21 2.64 10.98
C TYR A 261 0.12 3.26 11.39
N PRO A 262 0.70 4.15 10.55
CA PRO A 262 1.85 4.95 10.95
C PRO A 262 1.41 6.13 11.83
N VAL A 263 2.20 6.45 12.85
CA VAL A 263 2.07 7.66 13.67
C VAL A 263 3.39 8.43 13.64
N PHE A 264 3.32 9.71 13.28
CA PHE A 264 4.49 10.54 13.05
C PHE A 264 4.76 11.53 14.19
N PHE A 265 6.01 11.59 14.62
CA PHE A 265 6.55 12.48 15.65
C PHE A 265 7.67 13.35 15.08
N ASP A 266 7.37 14.63 14.85
CA ASP A 266 8.37 15.66 14.50
C ASP A 266 9.08 16.23 15.72
N ALA A 267 8.41 16.16 16.86
CA ALA A 267 8.91 16.44 18.18
C ALA A 267 8.20 15.53 19.19
N TYR A 268 8.71 15.47 20.41
CA TYR A 268 8.04 14.74 21.48
C TYR A 268 6.64 15.32 21.74
N SER A 269 5.64 14.44 21.85
CA SER A 269 4.27 14.82 22.17
C SER A 269 3.67 13.82 23.14
N SER A 270 3.52 14.24 24.40
CA SER A 270 2.90 13.42 25.44
C SER A 270 1.46 13.04 25.08
N ASN A 271 0.68 13.99 24.55
CA ASN A 271 -0.71 13.74 24.19
C ASN A 271 -0.86 12.64 23.13
N LYS A 272 -0.05 12.70 22.05
CA LYS A 272 -0.04 11.65 21.02
C LYS A 272 0.40 10.30 21.61
N LEU A 273 1.46 10.32 22.42
CA LEU A 273 2.04 9.09 22.96
C LEU A 273 1.11 8.43 23.99
N ASN A 274 0.45 9.21 24.84
CA ASN A 274 -0.51 8.72 25.83
C ASN A 274 -1.66 7.99 25.15
N GLY A 275 -2.21 8.52 24.05
CA GLY A 275 -3.25 7.83 23.29
C GLY A 275 -2.80 6.46 22.75
N ILE A 276 -1.52 6.31 22.36
CA ILE A 276 -0.97 5.01 21.96
C ILE A 276 -0.84 4.09 23.18
N ILE A 277 -0.28 4.59 24.28
CA ILE A 277 -0.10 3.83 25.53
C ILE A 277 -1.44 3.33 26.07
N ASP A 278 -2.49 4.16 26.03
CA ASP A 278 -3.83 3.79 26.48
C ASP A 278 -4.41 2.65 25.62
N ASN A 279 -4.18 2.68 24.31
CA ASN A 279 -4.56 1.59 23.42
C ASN A 279 -3.75 0.30 23.69
N ILE A 280 -2.46 0.40 24.02
CA ILE A 280 -1.65 -0.76 24.44
C ILE A 280 -2.21 -1.36 25.74
N LYS A 281 -2.48 -0.52 26.76
CA LYS A 281 -3.05 -0.95 28.05
C LYS A 281 -4.44 -1.57 27.90
N ALA A 282 -5.24 -1.08 26.94
CA ALA A 282 -6.53 -1.65 26.59
C ALA A 282 -6.43 -2.96 25.78
N GLY A 283 -5.22 -3.47 25.52
CA GLY A 283 -5.00 -4.70 24.76
C GLY A 283 -5.26 -4.58 23.26
N LYS A 284 -5.38 -3.36 22.73
CA LYS A 284 -5.73 -3.09 21.31
C LYS A 284 -4.51 -3.02 20.38
N VAL A 285 -3.30 -3.15 20.91
CA VAL A 285 -2.05 -3.07 20.16
C VAL A 285 -1.27 -4.37 20.32
N GLU A 286 -0.89 -4.98 19.20
CA GLU A 286 -0.10 -6.20 19.11
C GLU A 286 1.40 -5.91 19.14
N SER A 287 1.86 -4.95 18.34
CA SER A 287 3.29 -4.61 18.22
C SER A 287 3.54 -3.18 17.75
N ILE A 288 4.74 -2.67 18.00
CA ILE A 288 5.19 -1.35 17.52
C ILE A 288 6.63 -1.46 17.02
N GLN A 289 6.86 -1.03 15.77
CA GLN A 289 8.19 -0.72 15.25
C GLN A 289 8.38 0.81 15.20
N ILE A 290 9.48 1.30 15.76
CA ILE A 290 9.86 2.72 15.76
C ILE A 290 10.98 2.91 14.74
N GLN A 291 10.67 3.63 13.66
CA GLN A 291 11.61 3.98 12.61
C GLN A 291 12.12 5.41 12.82
N TYR A 292 13.41 5.64 12.61
CA TYR A 292 14.02 6.98 12.70
C TYR A 292 15.19 7.11 11.73
N ASP A 293 15.54 8.34 11.37
CA ASP A 293 16.72 8.63 10.56
C ASP A 293 17.85 9.23 11.42
N HIS A 294 17.83 10.54 11.66
CA HIS A 294 18.85 11.22 12.48
C HIS A 294 18.45 11.36 13.95
N ASN A 295 17.15 11.36 14.28
CA ASN A 295 16.66 11.66 15.62
C ASN A 295 16.53 10.41 16.51
N GLU A 296 17.66 9.73 16.72
CA GLU A 296 17.73 8.55 17.59
C GLU A 296 17.30 8.87 19.03
N THR A 297 17.63 10.06 19.53
CA THR A 297 17.27 10.51 20.88
C THR A 297 15.77 10.52 21.08
N LEU A 298 15.00 11.10 20.15
CA LEU A 298 13.54 11.08 20.22
C LEU A 298 12.99 9.66 20.11
N ALA A 299 13.56 8.82 19.25
CA ALA A 299 13.13 7.43 19.09
C ALA A 299 13.32 6.64 20.40
N LYS A 300 14.49 6.76 21.04
CA LYS A 300 14.78 6.16 22.36
C LYS A 300 13.89 6.72 23.45
N GLN A 301 13.61 8.02 23.44
CA GLN A 301 12.71 8.64 24.41
C GLN A 301 11.29 8.08 24.30
N ILE A 302 10.75 7.96 23.08
CA ILE A 302 9.42 7.39 22.84
C ILE A 302 9.38 5.92 23.25
N ALA A 303 10.40 5.13 22.87
CA ALA A 303 10.53 3.72 23.25
C ALA A 303 10.51 3.54 24.78
N ALA A 304 11.34 4.30 25.49
CA ALA A 304 11.45 4.23 26.95
C ALA A 304 10.13 4.57 27.64
N GLN A 305 9.36 5.53 27.12
CA GLN A 305 8.04 5.90 27.67
C GLN A 305 6.97 4.82 27.44
N ILE A 306 7.00 4.14 26.29
CA ILE A 306 6.10 2.99 26.04
C ILE A 306 6.45 1.84 26.98
N GLN A 307 7.75 1.51 27.09
CA GLN A 307 8.23 0.37 27.87
C GLN A 307 8.13 0.59 29.38
N SER A 308 8.16 1.84 29.87
CA SER A 308 7.98 2.12 31.30
C SER A 308 6.53 2.00 31.77
N GLN A 309 5.56 2.05 30.85
CA GLN A 309 4.13 2.06 31.16
C GLN A 309 3.37 0.83 30.64
N THR A 310 4.03 -0.04 29.89
CA THR A 310 3.41 -1.19 29.23
C THR A 310 4.37 -2.38 29.21
N GLN A 311 3.85 -3.58 28.99
CA GLN A 311 4.66 -4.79 28.78
C GLN A 311 5.11 -4.97 27.32
N LEU A 312 4.85 -3.98 26.46
CA LEU A 312 5.14 -4.09 25.03
C LEU A 312 6.60 -3.74 24.75
N THR A 313 7.35 -4.67 24.17
CA THR A 313 8.70 -4.40 23.66
C THR A 313 8.62 -3.66 22.33
N THR A 314 9.34 -2.54 22.20
CA THR A 314 9.44 -1.78 20.96
C THR A 314 10.73 -2.13 20.21
N MET A 315 10.65 -2.26 18.89
CA MET A 315 11.85 -2.41 18.03
C MET A 315 12.25 -1.06 17.46
N LEU A 316 13.49 -0.63 17.71
CA LEU A 316 14.08 0.53 17.04
C LEU A 316 14.71 0.11 15.71
N MET A 317 14.42 0.83 14.64
CA MET A 317 15.01 0.61 13.33
C MET A 317 15.48 1.94 12.74
N GLN A 318 16.77 2.05 12.47
CA GLN A 318 17.28 3.19 11.74
C GLN A 318 16.93 3.02 10.24
N SER A 319 16.09 3.91 9.74
CA SER A 319 15.82 4.10 8.32
C SER A 319 16.48 5.42 7.92
N SER A 320 17.75 5.32 7.52
CA SER A 320 18.57 6.46 7.09
C SER A 320 18.85 6.40 5.60
N PRO A 321 18.06 7.12 4.77
CA PRO A 321 18.42 7.36 3.37
C PRO A 321 19.82 8.05 3.28
N PRO A 322 20.64 7.85 2.23
CA PRO A 322 21.98 8.51 2.00
C PRO A 322 21.97 10.06 1.96
N GLU A 323 22.82 10.85 1.27
CA GLU A 323 22.51 12.29 0.95
C GLU A 323 22.09 12.50 -0.54
N SER A 324 21.32 13.53 -0.92
CA SER A 324 20.73 13.68 -2.28
C SER A 324 20.38 15.13 -2.62
N ALA A 325 20.85 15.57 -3.78
CA ALA A 325 20.68 16.93 -4.27
C ALA A 325 19.25 17.31 -4.70
N THR A 326 18.33 16.35 -4.86
CA THR A 326 17.00 16.60 -5.47
C THR A 326 15.82 16.22 -4.58
N VAL A 327 16.07 15.67 -3.39
CA VAL A 327 15.02 15.21 -2.48
C VAL A 327 15.37 15.61 -1.06
N THR A 328 14.55 16.48 -0.47
CA THR A 328 14.60 16.81 0.95
C THR A 328 13.83 15.74 1.73
N TYR A 329 14.48 15.18 2.76
CA TYR A 329 13.87 14.19 3.66
C TYR A 329 13.67 14.84 5.02
N GLU A 330 12.57 14.50 5.69
CA GLU A 330 12.37 14.90 7.09
C GLU A 330 13.18 14.01 8.03
N ARG A 331 14.48 14.28 8.08
CA ARG A 331 15.52 13.51 8.80
C ARG A 331 15.28 13.40 10.31
N ASN A 332 14.56 14.34 10.89
CA ASN A 332 14.36 14.42 12.32
C ASN A 332 13.07 13.73 12.80
N ARG A 333 12.25 13.22 11.86
CA ARG A 333 10.99 12.55 12.19
C ARG A 333 11.22 11.13 12.70
N VAL A 334 10.43 10.76 13.70
CA VAL A 334 10.28 9.38 14.17
C VAL A 334 8.90 8.87 13.77
N THR A 335 8.85 7.66 13.22
CA THR A 335 7.60 7.01 12.77
C THR A 335 7.35 5.76 13.60
N LEU A 336 6.20 5.71 14.26
CA LEU A 336 5.70 4.51 14.93
C LEU A 336 4.79 3.76 13.96
N ILE A 337 5.17 2.55 13.58
CA ILE A 337 4.27 1.65 12.87
C ILE A 337 3.60 0.79 13.93
N VAL A 338 2.36 1.17 14.23
CA VAL A 338 1.54 0.50 15.23
C VAL A 338 0.79 -0.63 14.55
N ARG A 339 0.83 -1.82 15.15
CA ARG A 339 -0.03 -2.96 14.78
C ARG A 339 -1.11 -3.14 15.85
N SER A 340 -2.37 -3.02 15.50
CA SER A 340 -3.54 -3.29 16.34
C SER A 340 -3.75 -4.80 16.56
N LYS A 341 -4.63 -5.18 17.50
CA LYS A 341 -5.12 -6.55 17.69
C LYS A 341 -6.56 -6.70 17.25
#